data_AF-A0AAU9LVD5-F1
#
_entry.id   AF-A0AAU9LVD5-F1
#
_cell.length_a   1.000
_cell.length_b   1.000
_cell.length_c   1.000
_cell.angle_alpha   90.00
_cell.angle_beta   90.00
_cell.angle_gamma   90.00
#
_symmetry.space_group_name_H-M   'P 1'
#
loop_
_entity.id
_entity.type
_entity.pdbx_description
1 polymer ?
#
loop_
_entity_poly.entity_id
_entity_poly.type
_entity_poly.pdbx_seq_one_letter_code
_entity_poly.pdbx_strand_id
1 'polypeptide(L)'
;MNFIVLFVNTLCESSLSGVCNINILKHISSGTDIKSIDWCSYVLDCLINTSSSFEPYNDKKLFFRPSAYLVLLYLDSIDSDELKVERTRPVICYWSSEKIKYRENLEMTIGRFGFGDINPPFITEDCKRIFVDFGSDFEYNEESIDVISR
;
A
#
# COMPACT_ATOMS: atom_id res chain seq x y z
N MET A 1 -8.57 -21.02 -0.96
CA MET A 1 -7.60 -19.98 -0.57
C MET A 1 -7.98 -19.45 0.80
N ASN A 2 -7.08 -19.50 1.78
CA ASN A 2 -7.31 -18.91 3.11
C ASN A 2 -6.99 -17.42 3.02
N PHE A 3 -7.92 -16.54 3.37
CA PHE A 3 -7.74 -15.08 3.32
C PHE A 3 -6.48 -14.62 4.07
N ILE A 4 -6.15 -15.26 5.19
CA ILE A 4 -4.95 -14.91 5.97
C ILE A 4 -3.67 -15.23 5.20
N VAL A 5 -3.64 -16.33 4.44
CA VAL A 5 -2.48 -16.65 3.60
C VAL A 5 -2.31 -15.59 2.52
N LEU A 6 -3.40 -15.16 1.88
CA LEU A 6 -3.34 -14.08 0.90
C LEU A 6 -2.85 -12.78 1.54
N PHE A 7 -3.46 -12.36 2.65
CA PHE A 7 -3.10 -11.17 3.40
C PHE A 7 -1.60 -11.16 3.76
N VAL A 8 -1.09 -12.23 4.37
CA VAL A 8 0.32 -12.33 4.78
C VAL A 8 1.25 -12.26 3.57
N ASN A 9 0.93 -12.96 2.49
CA ASN A 9 1.79 -12.97 1.30
C ASN A 9 1.78 -11.65 0.52
N THR A 10 0.69 -10.88 0.60
CA THR A 10 0.56 -9.60 -0.10
C THR A 10 1.09 -8.43 0.73
N LEU A 11 0.83 -8.41 2.05
CA LEU A 11 1.07 -7.24 2.91
C LEU A 11 2.19 -7.43 3.95
N CYS A 12 2.66 -8.65 4.20
CA CYS A 12 3.66 -8.91 5.24
C CYS A 12 4.95 -9.53 4.68
N GLU A 13 4.88 -10.78 4.23
CA GLU A 13 6.04 -11.56 3.82
C GLU A 13 5.66 -12.63 2.79
N SER A 14 6.32 -12.60 1.64
CA SER A 14 6.25 -13.64 0.61
C SER A 14 7.52 -14.48 0.57
N SER A 15 7.40 -15.74 0.13
CA SER A 15 8.58 -16.57 -0.08
C SER A 15 9.28 -16.24 -1.40
N LEU A 16 10.61 -16.33 -1.43
CA LEU A 16 11.45 -16.06 -2.60
C LEU A 16 11.24 -17.05 -3.75
N SER A 17 10.53 -18.18 -3.53
CA SER A 17 10.41 -19.27 -4.49
C SER A 17 9.14 -19.22 -5.35
N GLY A 18 8.37 -18.13 -5.31
CA GLY A 18 7.07 -18.04 -6.00
C GLY A 18 5.97 -18.89 -5.35
N VAL A 19 6.25 -19.48 -4.19
CA VAL A 19 5.30 -20.27 -3.40
C VAL A 19 4.68 -19.37 -2.32
N CYS A 20 3.38 -19.54 -2.05
CA CYS A 20 2.75 -18.84 -0.94
C CYS A 20 3.35 -19.31 0.40
N ASN A 21 3.75 -18.37 1.25
CA ASN A 21 4.10 -18.62 2.63
C ASN A 21 2.83 -19.06 3.40
N ILE A 22 2.72 -20.37 3.64
CA ILE A 22 1.63 -20.99 4.41
C ILE A 22 1.99 -21.22 5.88
N ASN A 23 3.19 -20.81 6.33
CA ASN A 23 3.62 -21.06 7.71
C ASN A 23 2.71 -20.40 8.74
N ILE A 24 2.07 -19.28 8.40
CA ILE A 24 1.08 -18.62 9.25
C ILE A 24 -0.05 -19.58 9.69
N LEU A 25 -0.43 -20.54 8.84
CA LEU A 25 -1.48 -21.51 9.16
C LEU A 25 -1.10 -22.45 10.30
N LYS A 26 0.20 -22.67 10.55
CA LYS A 26 0.67 -23.48 11.68
C LYS A 26 0.38 -22.81 13.03
N HIS A 27 0.17 -21.49 13.01
CA HIS A 27 -0.12 -20.68 14.19
C HIS A 27 -1.61 -20.36 14.34
N ILE A 28 -2.44 -20.73 13.36
CA ILE A 28 -3.89 -20.48 13.35
C ILE A 28 -4.63 -21.80 13.48
N SER A 29 -5.27 -22.00 14.64
CA SER A 29 -6.13 -23.14 14.92
C SER A 29 -7.61 -22.75 14.80
N SER A 30 -8.52 -23.72 14.76
CA SER A 30 -9.97 -23.44 14.72
C SER A 30 -10.47 -22.61 15.92
N GLY A 31 -9.74 -22.60 17.04
CA GLY A 31 -10.07 -21.82 18.23
C GLY A 31 -9.31 -20.49 18.34
N THR A 32 -8.46 -20.16 17.37
CA THR A 32 -7.71 -18.91 17.39
C THR A 32 -8.65 -17.74 17.11
N ASP A 33 -8.73 -16.78 18.03
CA ASP A 33 -9.42 -15.52 17.77
C ASP A 33 -8.57 -14.65 16.85
N ILE A 34 -8.90 -14.66 15.56
CA ILE A 34 -8.21 -13.90 14.51
C ILE A 34 -8.29 -12.39 14.80
N LYS A 35 -9.35 -11.91 15.46
CA LYS A 35 -9.53 -10.48 15.73
C LYS A 35 -8.66 -9.98 16.87
N SER A 36 -8.24 -10.86 17.78
CA SER A 36 -7.41 -10.48 18.93
C SER A 36 -5.91 -10.40 18.61
N ILE A 37 -5.51 -10.80 17.39
CA ILE A 37 -4.12 -10.73 16.95
C ILE A 37 -3.76 -9.27 16.66
N ASP A 38 -2.62 -8.81 17.18
CA ASP A 38 -2.06 -7.51 16.82
C ASP A 38 -1.44 -7.56 15.42
N TRP A 39 -2.30 -7.40 14.41
CA TRP A 39 -1.91 -7.41 13.00
C TRP A 39 -0.97 -6.25 12.65
N CYS A 40 -1.11 -5.10 13.32
CA CYS A 40 -0.30 -3.91 13.04
C CYS A 40 1.15 -4.16 13.43
N SER A 41 1.39 -4.63 14.66
CA SER A 41 2.73 -4.99 15.11
C SER A 41 3.33 -6.10 14.25
N TYR A 42 2.53 -7.11 13.87
CA TYR A 42 2.98 -8.18 12.98
C TYR A 42 3.45 -7.67 11.61
N VAL A 43 2.68 -6.79 10.96
CA VAL A 43 3.06 -6.18 9.67
C VAL A 43 4.36 -5.37 9.82
N LEU A 44 4.50 -4.59 10.90
CA LEU A 44 5.70 -3.81 11.17
C LEU A 44 6.93 -4.68 11.43
N ASP A 45 6.79 -5.74 12.22
CA ASP A 45 7.87 -6.70 12.49
C ASP A 45 8.32 -7.40 11.21
N CYS A 46 7.38 -7.81 10.35
CA CYS A 46 7.69 -8.33 9.02
C CYS A 46 8.49 -7.30 8.22
N LEU A 47 8.05 -6.04 8.17
CA LEU A 47 8.75 -4.98 7.45
C LEU A 47 10.19 -4.77 7.97
N ILE A 48 10.38 -4.69 9.29
CA ILE A 48 11.70 -4.52 9.93
C ILE A 48 12.63 -5.71 9.63
N ASN A 49 12.10 -6.94 9.71
CA ASN A 49 12.87 -8.14 9.39
C ASN A 49 13.24 -8.20 7.89
N THR A 50 12.37 -7.67 7.04
CA THR A 50 12.64 -7.61 5.60
C THR A 50 13.64 -6.53 5.21
N SER A 51 13.63 -5.37 5.89
CA SER A 51 14.56 -4.28 5.63
C SER A 51 15.97 -4.58 6.16
N SER A 52 16.10 -5.28 7.28
CA SER A 52 17.40 -5.68 7.84
C SER A 52 18.19 -6.63 6.94
N SER A 53 17.50 -7.35 6.06
CA SER A 53 18.09 -8.28 5.09
C SER A 53 18.16 -7.71 3.67
N PHE A 54 17.79 -6.44 3.48
CA PHE A 54 17.93 -5.71 2.22
C PHE A 54 19.37 -5.23 2.04
N GLU A 55 20.00 -5.61 0.93
CA GLU A 55 21.33 -5.14 0.53
C GLU A 55 21.16 -4.22 -0.69
N PRO A 56 21.27 -2.88 -0.52
CA PRO A 56 20.96 -1.91 -1.57
C PRO A 56 21.88 -1.96 -2.79
N TYR A 57 23.06 -2.58 -2.67
CA TYR A 57 24.07 -2.67 -3.74
C TYR A 57 24.16 -4.06 -4.37
N ASN A 58 23.18 -4.93 -4.11
CA ASN A 58 23.16 -6.28 -4.64
C ASN A 58 22.04 -6.42 -5.67
N ASP A 59 22.36 -6.12 -6.93
CA ASP A 59 21.42 -6.16 -8.07
C ASP A 59 20.75 -7.53 -8.28
N LYS A 60 21.25 -8.59 -7.64
CA LYS A 60 20.67 -9.94 -7.67
C LYS A 60 19.57 -10.17 -6.63
N LYS A 61 19.43 -9.28 -5.63
CA LYS A 61 18.40 -9.35 -4.59
C LYS A 61 17.29 -8.34 -4.91
N LEU A 62 16.41 -8.72 -5.84
CA LEU A 62 15.16 -8.00 -6.09
C LEU A 62 14.35 -7.87 -4.78
N PHE A 63 13.84 -6.66 -4.51
CA PHE A 63 13.04 -6.37 -3.33
C PHE A 63 11.63 -6.99 -3.48
N PHE A 64 11.50 -8.28 -3.15
CA PHE A 64 10.24 -9.06 -3.21
C PHE A 64 9.48 -9.05 -1.88
N ARG A 65 9.29 -7.88 -1.28
CA ARG A 65 8.89 -7.72 0.15
C ARG A 65 7.91 -6.55 0.32
N PRO A 66 7.08 -6.55 1.39
CA PRO A 66 5.65 -6.21 1.39
C PRO A 66 5.31 -4.96 0.57
N SER A 67 5.23 -5.16 -0.75
CA SER A 67 5.20 -4.06 -1.71
C SER A 67 3.87 -3.35 -1.64
N ALA A 68 2.77 -4.09 -1.45
CA ALA A 68 1.45 -3.52 -1.30
C ALA A 68 1.33 -2.65 -0.04
N TYR A 69 1.94 -3.03 1.09
CA TYR A 69 1.90 -2.21 2.29
C TYR A 69 2.69 -0.90 2.12
N LEU A 70 3.89 -0.98 1.54
CA LEU A 70 4.70 0.21 1.25
C LEU A 70 4.02 1.13 0.24
N VAL A 71 3.36 0.58 -0.77
CA VAL A 71 2.54 1.36 -1.71
C VAL A 71 1.39 2.04 -0.97
N LEU A 72 0.66 1.34 -0.09
CA LEU A 72 -0.41 1.98 0.68
C LEU A 72 0.11 3.07 1.62
N LEU A 73 1.26 2.85 2.25
CA LEU A 73 1.92 3.83 3.10
C LEU A 73 2.34 5.06 2.29
N TYR A 74 2.92 4.83 1.12
CA TYR A 74 3.32 5.86 0.16
C TYR A 74 2.13 6.72 -0.28
N LEU A 75 1.02 6.08 -0.66
CA LEU A 75 -0.20 6.74 -1.10
C LEU A 75 -0.89 7.52 0.02
N ASP A 76 -0.74 7.10 1.27
CA ASP A 76 -1.26 7.83 2.43
C ASP A 76 -0.36 8.98 2.88
N SER A 77 0.95 8.79 2.79
CA SER A 77 1.92 9.68 3.42
C SER A 77 2.31 10.86 2.57
N ILE A 78 2.24 10.75 1.23
CA ILE A 78 2.65 11.81 0.32
C ILE A 78 1.44 12.40 -0.38
N ASP A 79 1.16 13.69 -0.10
CA ASP A 79 0.17 14.46 -0.84
C ASP A 79 0.71 14.77 -2.26
N SER A 80 -0.17 14.78 -3.26
CA SER A 80 0.19 15.15 -4.63
C SER A 80 -0.65 16.35 -5.04
N ASP A 81 0.03 17.42 -5.45
CA ASP A 81 -0.64 18.63 -5.93
C ASP A 81 -1.47 18.36 -7.19
N GLU A 82 -0.99 17.43 -8.03
CA GLU A 82 -1.58 17.06 -9.32
C GLU A 82 -2.73 16.05 -9.19
N LEU A 83 -2.70 15.16 -8.19
CA LEU A 83 -3.75 14.18 -7.93
C LEU A 83 -4.23 14.27 -6.48
N LYS A 84 -5.30 15.03 -6.26
CA LYS A 84 -5.97 15.10 -4.95
C LYS A 84 -6.92 13.93 -4.77
N VAL A 85 -6.56 13.00 -3.88
CA VAL A 85 -7.44 11.94 -3.40
C VAL A 85 -7.83 12.28 -1.97
N GLU A 86 -9.13 12.28 -1.66
CA GLU A 86 -9.61 12.48 -0.29
C GLU A 86 -8.95 11.45 0.63
N ARG A 87 -8.16 11.93 1.58
CA ARG A 87 -7.43 11.07 2.51
C ARG A 87 -8.40 10.49 3.53
N THR A 88 -8.66 9.21 3.41
CA THR A 88 -9.66 8.48 4.22
C THR A 88 -9.08 7.17 4.73
N ARG A 89 -9.79 6.53 5.66
CA ARG A 89 -9.43 5.23 6.23
C ARG A 89 -10.52 4.18 5.94
N PRO A 90 -10.16 3.00 5.40
CA PRO A 90 -8.81 2.57 5.02
C PRO A 90 -8.41 3.09 3.63
N VAL A 91 -7.13 3.43 3.46
CA VAL A 91 -6.56 4.04 2.23
C VAL A 91 -6.85 3.19 0.98
N ILE A 92 -6.77 1.86 1.12
CA ILE A 92 -7.01 0.91 0.02
C ILE A 92 -8.40 1.03 -0.62
N CYS A 93 -9.41 1.56 0.10
CA CYS A 93 -10.76 1.70 -0.44
C CYS A 93 -10.91 2.87 -1.41
N TYR A 94 -9.97 3.82 -1.43
CA TYR A 94 -10.10 5.06 -2.20
C TYR A 94 -9.04 5.18 -3.31
N TRP A 95 -8.07 4.28 -3.31
CA TRP A 95 -7.04 4.16 -4.35
C TRP A 95 -7.34 2.98 -5.28
N SER A 96 -7.83 3.28 -6.49
CA SER A 96 -7.97 2.31 -7.57
C SER A 96 -6.62 2.09 -8.28
N SER A 97 -6.48 0.97 -9.00
CA SER A 97 -5.29 0.75 -9.83
C SER A 97 -5.10 1.82 -10.90
N GLU A 98 -6.20 2.45 -11.37
CA GLU A 98 -6.15 3.56 -12.33
C GLU A 98 -5.56 4.82 -11.70
N LYS A 99 -6.00 5.18 -10.48
CA LYS A 99 -5.44 6.29 -9.69
C LYS A 99 -3.95 6.13 -9.44
N ILE A 100 -3.55 4.92 -9.03
CA ILE A 100 -2.15 4.62 -8.74
C ILE A 100 -1.30 4.72 -10.02
N LYS A 101 -1.75 4.15 -11.13
CA LYS A 101 -1.06 4.25 -12.43
C LYS A 101 -0.97 5.68 -12.95
N TYR A 102 -2.03 6.48 -12.77
CA TYR A 102 -2.03 7.87 -13.17
C TYR A 102 -0.94 8.65 -12.42
N ARG A 103 -0.89 8.49 -11.08
CA ARG A 103 0.16 9.08 -10.24
C ARG A 103 1.56 8.62 -10.63
N GLU A 104 1.75 7.32 -10.86
CA GLU A 104 3.01 6.73 -11.33
C GLU A 104 3.50 7.40 -12.62
N ASN A 105 2.61 7.58 -13.61
CA ASN A 105 2.96 8.21 -14.89
C ASN A 105 3.34 9.69 -14.76
N LEU A 106 2.65 10.45 -13.91
CA LEU A 106 3.00 11.84 -13.63
C LEU A 106 4.39 11.94 -13.02
N GLU A 107 4.66 11.13 -11.99
CA GLU A 107 5.95 11.11 -11.29
C GLU A 107 7.10 10.65 -12.18
N MET A 108 6.85 9.69 -13.07
CA MET A 108 7.82 9.28 -14.10
C MET A 108 8.14 10.42 -15.07
N THR A 109 7.17 11.26 -15.42
CA THR A 109 7.38 12.42 -16.31
C THR A 109 8.26 13.48 -15.64
N ILE A 110 8.10 13.67 -14.33
CA ILE A 110 8.95 14.56 -13.50
C ILE A 110 10.33 13.93 -13.24
N GLY A 111 10.45 12.60 -13.41
CA GLY A 111 11.68 11.84 -13.23
C GLY A 111 11.98 11.48 -11.77
N ARG A 112 11.00 11.57 -10.86
CA ARG A 112 11.15 11.21 -9.44
C ARG A 112 9.83 10.78 -8.82
N PHE A 113 9.88 9.80 -7.90
CA PHE A 113 8.73 9.37 -7.12
C PHE A 113 8.62 10.12 -5.79
N GLY A 114 7.40 10.26 -5.27
CA GLY A 114 7.14 10.89 -3.96
C GLY A 114 7.39 12.39 -3.93
N PHE A 115 7.13 13.06 -5.05
CA PHE A 115 7.11 14.51 -5.10
C PHE A 115 5.84 15.03 -4.40
N GLY A 116 6.01 15.84 -3.35
CA GLY A 116 4.92 16.41 -2.56
C GLY A 116 5.25 16.51 -1.07
N ASP A 117 4.33 17.07 -0.31
CA ASP A 117 4.47 17.23 1.13
C ASP A 117 4.02 15.98 1.90
N ILE A 118 4.63 15.76 3.06
CA ILE A 118 4.22 14.68 3.96
C ILE A 118 2.90 15.07 4.62
N ASN A 119 1.88 14.25 4.40
CA ASN A 119 0.59 14.40 5.05
C ASN A 119 0.73 14.40 6.58
N PRO A 120 0.03 15.30 7.28
CA PRO A 120 0.06 15.33 8.75
C PRO A 120 -0.46 14.01 9.35
N PRO A 121 -0.21 13.73 10.64
CA PRO A 121 -0.82 12.58 11.30
C PRO A 121 -2.35 12.58 11.12
N PHE A 122 -2.92 11.41 10.84
CA PHE A 122 -4.37 11.28 10.67
C PHE A 122 -5.08 11.49 12.02
N ILE A 123 -6.12 12.31 12.07
CA ILE A 123 -6.90 12.58 13.28
C ILE A 123 -8.15 11.67 13.26
N THR A 124 -8.41 10.97 14.36
CA THR A 124 -9.38 9.85 14.41
C THR A 124 -10.84 10.27 14.17
N GLU A 125 -11.15 11.56 14.27
CA GLU A 125 -12.49 12.13 14.10
C GLU A 125 -12.99 12.02 12.65
N ASP A 126 -12.10 11.81 11.67
CA ASP A 126 -12.42 11.70 10.25
C ASP A 126 -12.82 10.26 9.81
N CYS A 127 -12.72 9.27 10.70
CA CYS A 127 -13.10 7.89 10.41
C CYS A 127 -14.62 7.71 10.42
N LYS A 128 -15.31 8.07 9.33
CA LYS A 128 -16.64 7.50 9.04
C LYS A 128 -16.47 5.98 8.92
N ARG A 129 -17.11 5.19 9.79
CA ARG A 129 -17.18 3.73 9.63
C ARG A 129 -17.99 3.42 8.38
N ILE A 130 -17.34 3.35 7.24
CA ILE A 130 -18.00 3.07 5.96
C ILE A 130 -17.93 1.56 5.73
N PHE A 131 -19.10 0.92 5.67
CA PHE A 131 -19.26 -0.30 4.89
C PHE A 131 -19.16 0.14 3.43
N VAL A 132 -18.02 -0.12 2.78
CA VAL A 132 -17.73 0.41 1.43
C VAL A 132 -18.45 -0.43 0.38
N ASP A 133 -19.39 0.20 -0.33
CA ASP A 133 -19.91 -0.26 -1.63
C ASP A 133 -18.95 0.22 -2.74
N PHE A 134 -18.60 -0.66 -3.67
CA PHE A 134 -17.60 -0.41 -4.71
C PHE A 134 -18.23 0.40 -5.85
N GLY A 135 -18.40 1.70 -5.68
CA GLY A 135 -18.82 2.55 -6.78
C GLY A 135 -19.01 4.01 -6.41
N SER A 136 -18.01 4.85 -6.68
CA SER A 136 -18.27 6.25 -7.07
C SER A 136 -17.04 6.87 -7.74
N ASP A 137 -17.29 7.22 -9.00
CA ASP A 137 -16.80 8.27 -9.90
C ASP A 137 -15.53 9.07 -9.57
N PHE A 138 -14.71 9.17 -10.61
CA PHE A 138 -13.42 9.86 -10.65
C PHE A 138 -13.61 11.24 -11.29
N GLU A 139 -13.38 12.31 -10.54
CA GLU A 139 -13.28 13.67 -11.10
C GLU A 139 -11.85 13.92 -11.57
N TYR A 140 -11.68 13.99 -12.90
CA TYR A 140 -10.46 14.44 -13.56
C TYR A 140 -10.36 15.96 -13.51
N ASN A 141 -9.23 16.51 -13.06
CA ASN A 141 -8.90 17.91 -13.29
C ASN A 141 -8.14 18.04 -14.62
N GLU A 142 -8.78 18.62 -15.64
CA GLU A 142 -8.23 18.79 -17.00
C GLU A 142 -7.09 19.83 -17.11
N GLU A 143 -6.78 20.58 -16.05
CA GLU A 143 -5.84 21.72 -16.12
C GLU A 143 -4.34 21.36 -16.22
N SER A 144 -3.97 20.07 -16.13
CA SER A 144 -2.55 19.66 -16.18
C SER A 144 -2.06 19.19 -17.56
N ILE A 145 -2.88 19.25 -18.62
CA ILE A 145 -2.53 18.67 -19.94
C ILE A 145 -1.75 19.65 -20.84
N ASP A 146 -1.68 20.95 -20.55
CA ASP A 146 -1.02 21.92 -21.44
C ASP A 146 0.52 21.94 -21.37
N VAL A 147 1.15 21.07 -20.57
CA VAL A 147 2.63 21.02 -20.46
C VAL A 147 3.27 19.89 -21.29
N ILE A 148 2.49 18.94 -21.83
CA ILE A 148 3.03 17.78 -22.58
C ILE A 148 2.81 17.89 -24.11
N SER A 149 2.60 19.08 -24.65
CA SER A 149 2.44 19.27 -26.11
C SER A 149 3.48 20.17 -26.79
N ARG A 150 4.72 20.25 -26.27
CA ARG A 150 5.84 20.90 -26.98
C ARG A 150 7.12 20.10 -26.94
#